data_AF-A0A820F4G4-F1
#
_entry.id   AF-A0A820F4G4-F1
#
_cell.length_a   1.000
_cell.length_b   1.000
_cell.length_c   1.000
_cell.angle_alpha   90.00
_cell.angle_beta   90.00
_cell.angle_gamma   90.00
#
_symmetry.space_group_name_H-M   'P 1'
#
loop_
_entity.id
_entity.type
_entity.pdbx_description
1 polymer ?
#
loop_
_entity_poly.entity_id
_entity_poly.type
_entity_poly.pdbx_seq_one_letter_code
_entity_poly.pdbx_strand_id
1 'polypeptide(L)'
;MNTYQSTRVTFVPKPTKYRTQLKVEPVRSQPHCEDTGTSPSLSSHIHLWTTSMNSFQQPLTSKSMKRLIENKTHRSKEFLLNSSTYFDMVQQTMKNTSKDIRRKNKDKKKKYSKLCHITIIIIVILLILSVIAVALNPVLRWNSTSITVAGLNNAPGVNASQLYTPTDVALDPFNTLYIADFINNRVQKWLIGASSGTTVAGQVNATSSNTTGYLNRPAGIYIDSNDNIFVSDSNNHRIQLWANGALVGTLIAGTGRLDR
;
A
#
# COMPACT_ATOMS: atom_id res chain seq x y z
N MET A 1 -21.58 44.72 -41.09
CA MET A 1 -21.65 44.56 -39.62
C MET A 1 -21.70 43.07 -39.34
N ASN A 2 -20.56 42.48 -38.99
CA ASN A 2 -20.46 41.03 -38.77
C ASN A 2 -20.69 40.72 -37.29
N THR A 3 -21.74 39.95 -37.03
CA THR A 3 -22.16 39.44 -35.73
C THR A 3 -21.31 38.23 -35.34
N TYR A 4 -20.52 38.34 -34.28
CA TYR A 4 -19.79 37.21 -33.69
C TYR A 4 -20.70 36.49 -32.68
N GLN A 5 -20.99 35.22 -32.97
CA GLN A 5 -21.72 34.30 -32.10
C GLN A 5 -20.82 33.82 -30.96
N SER A 6 -21.26 34.02 -29.71
CA SER A 6 -20.60 33.52 -28.50
C SER A 6 -20.83 32.01 -28.38
N THR A 7 -19.77 31.21 -28.49
CA THR A 7 -19.84 29.76 -28.27
C THR A 7 -19.45 29.45 -26.83
N ARG A 8 -20.43 29.03 -26.03
CA ARG A 8 -20.25 28.64 -24.62
C ARG A 8 -19.76 27.19 -24.56
N VAL A 9 -18.52 26.97 -24.11
CA VAL A 9 -17.97 25.63 -23.87
C VAL A 9 -18.32 25.21 -22.44
N THR A 10 -19.26 24.28 -22.30
CA THR A 10 -19.58 23.65 -21.01
C THR A 10 -18.79 22.36 -20.85
N PHE A 11 -18.00 22.28 -19.79
CA PHE A 11 -17.22 21.11 -19.38
C PHE A 11 -18.16 20.03 -18.82
N VAL A 12 -18.14 18.81 -19.39
CA VAL A 12 -18.84 17.64 -18.85
C VAL A 12 -17.80 16.69 -18.25
N PRO A 13 -17.82 16.41 -16.94
CA PRO A 13 -16.95 15.40 -16.36
C PRO A 13 -17.42 13.98 -16.72
N LYS A 14 -16.50 13.14 -17.21
CA LYS A 14 -16.74 11.70 -17.44
C LYS A 14 -16.86 10.96 -16.10
N PRO A 15 -17.89 10.12 -15.87
CA PRO A 15 -17.94 9.24 -14.71
C PRO A 15 -17.07 7.99 -14.92
N THR A 16 -16.00 7.85 -14.14
CA THR A 16 -15.20 6.62 -14.09
C THR A 16 -15.91 5.59 -13.22
N LYS A 17 -16.41 4.52 -13.86
CA LYS A 17 -17.00 3.35 -13.21
C LYS A 17 -15.93 2.53 -12.48
N TYR A 18 -15.99 2.43 -11.16
CA TYR A 18 -15.50 1.25 -10.45
C TYR A 18 -16.57 0.76 -9.47
N ARG A 19 -17.16 -0.37 -9.86
CA ARG A 19 -18.19 -1.11 -9.13
C ARG A 19 -17.50 -1.95 -8.07
N THR A 20 -17.72 -1.60 -6.81
CA THR A 20 -17.39 -2.42 -5.64
C THR A 20 -18.15 -3.75 -5.74
N GLN A 21 -17.44 -4.88 -5.86
CA GLN A 21 -18.04 -6.19 -5.65
C GLN A 21 -17.59 -6.73 -4.29
N LEU A 22 -18.43 -6.51 -3.28
CA LEU A 22 -18.43 -7.24 -2.03
C LEU A 22 -18.87 -8.68 -2.33
N LYS A 23 -17.91 -9.62 -2.32
CA LYS A 23 -18.19 -11.05 -2.29
C LYS A 23 -18.11 -11.51 -0.83
N VAL A 24 -19.27 -11.66 -0.20
CA VAL A 24 -19.42 -12.35 1.08
C VAL A 24 -19.64 -13.83 0.76
N GLU A 25 -18.76 -14.70 1.23
CA GLU A 25 -18.95 -16.16 1.22
C GLU A 25 -18.89 -16.73 2.64
N PRO A 26 -19.61 -17.84 2.91
CA PRO A 26 -20.14 -18.16 4.23
C PRO A 26 -19.17 -18.88 5.16
N VAL A 27 -19.43 -18.68 6.47
CA VAL A 27 -18.81 -19.33 7.61
C VAL A 27 -19.07 -20.85 7.57
N ARG A 28 -17.99 -21.64 7.52
CA ARG A 28 -18.07 -23.10 7.67
C ARG A 28 -18.16 -23.47 9.14
N SER A 29 -19.31 -24.03 9.50
CA SER A 29 -19.66 -24.59 10.81
C SER A 29 -18.73 -25.73 11.24
N GLN A 30 -18.36 -25.71 12.52
CA GLN A 30 -17.78 -26.85 13.24
C GLN A 30 -18.82 -27.99 13.35
N PRO A 31 -18.42 -29.27 13.41
CA PRO A 31 -19.28 -30.32 13.90
C PRO A 31 -19.24 -30.38 15.43
N HIS A 32 -20.45 -30.35 15.93
CA HIS A 32 -20.96 -30.52 17.29
C HIS A 32 -20.53 -31.88 17.90
N CYS A 33 -20.31 -31.88 19.21
CA CYS A 33 -20.33 -33.11 20.02
C CYS A 33 -21.78 -33.60 20.11
N GLU A 34 -22.02 -34.86 19.79
CA GLU A 34 -23.19 -35.59 20.28
C GLU A 34 -22.74 -36.82 21.05
N ASP A 35 -23.21 -36.84 22.29
CA ASP A 35 -23.12 -37.91 23.26
C ASP A 35 -24.47 -38.63 23.19
N THR A 36 -24.50 -39.86 22.68
CA THR A 36 -25.65 -40.77 22.85
C THR A 36 -25.12 -42.17 23.10
N GLY A 37 -25.10 -42.56 24.36
CA GLY A 37 -25.01 -43.96 24.75
C GLY A 37 -26.29 -44.70 24.38
N THR A 38 -26.13 -45.88 23.79
CA THR A 38 -27.03 -47.02 24.00
C THR A 38 -26.25 -48.29 23.71
N SER A 39 -26.08 -49.11 24.75
CA SER A 39 -25.77 -50.53 24.63
C SER A 39 -26.81 -51.27 23.77
N PRO A 40 -26.39 -52.33 23.07
CA PRO A 40 -27.18 -53.55 23.09
C PRO A 40 -26.38 -54.71 23.67
N SER A 41 -26.96 -55.30 24.71
CA SER A 41 -26.79 -56.69 25.11
C SER A 41 -27.05 -57.65 23.95
N LEU A 42 -26.26 -58.73 23.87
CA LEU A 42 -26.65 -60.15 23.76
C LEU A 42 -25.40 -60.89 23.25
N SER A 43 -24.84 -61.83 24.01
CA SER A 43 -25.47 -63.14 24.24
C SER A 43 -26.03 -63.74 22.95
N SER A 44 -25.14 -64.03 22.01
CA SER A 44 -25.43 -64.97 20.92
C SER A 44 -24.12 -65.39 20.28
N HIS A 45 -23.44 -66.35 20.90
CA HIS A 45 -22.76 -67.50 20.29
C HIS A 45 -22.30 -68.50 21.38
N ILE A 46 -23.08 -68.61 22.47
CA ILE A 46 -23.10 -69.78 23.35
C ILE A 46 -24.27 -70.64 22.86
N HIS A 47 -24.10 -71.25 21.69
CA HIS A 47 -24.87 -72.43 21.32
C HIS A 47 -24.19 -73.06 20.11
N LEU A 48 -23.55 -74.19 20.37
CA LEU A 48 -23.33 -75.35 19.51
C LEU A 48 -22.03 -76.01 19.98
N TRP A 49 -22.10 -76.80 21.06
CA TRP A 49 -21.23 -77.97 21.30
C TRP A 49 -21.83 -78.86 22.42
N THR A 50 -23.15 -79.03 22.46
CA THR A 50 -23.85 -79.90 23.44
C THR A 50 -24.66 -81.04 22.82
N THR A 51 -24.30 -81.49 21.62
CA THR A 51 -24.90 -82.69 21.01
C THR A 51 -23.86 -83.52 20.26
N SER A 52 -22.96 -84.15 21.02
CA SER A 52 -22.23 -85.37 20.60
C SER A 52 -21.61 -86.12 21.79
N MET A 53 -22.30 -86.18 22.93
CA MET A 53 -21.94 -87.07 24.05
C MET A 53 -23.15 -87.90 24.46
N ASN A 54 -23.66 -88.71 23.53
CA ASN A 54 -24.49 -89.86 23.85
C ASN A 54 -24.39 -90.90 22.72
N SER A 55 -23.21 -91.50 22.60
CA SER A 55 -23.02 -92.82 22.00
C SER A 55 -21.58 -93.24 22.27
N PHE A 56 -21.38 -94.51 22.63
CA PHE A 56 -20.14 -95.14 23.06
C PHE A 56 -19.78 -94.94 24.54
N GLN A 57 -20.59 -95.60 25.38
CA GLN A 57 -20.08 -96.26 26.58
C GLN A 57 -18.94 -97.21 26.18
N GLN A 58 -17.71 -96.79 26.43
CA GLN A 58 -16.70 -97.69 26.95
C GLN A 58 -16.08 -97.00 28.17
N PRO A 59 -15.84 -97.72 29.28
CA PRO A 59 -15.23 -97.13 30.46
C PRO A 59 -13.82 -96.68 30.08
N LEU A 60 -13.64 -95.38 29.86
CA LEU A 60 -12.32 -94.78 29.75
C LEU A 60 -11.62 -95.08 31.07
N THR A 61 -10.64 -95.98 31.04
CA THR A 61 -9.77 -96.22 32.19
C THR A 61 -9.16 -94.89 32.63
N SER A 62 -8.85 -94.75 33.92
CA SER A 62 -8.40 -93.47 34.51
C SER A 62 -7.25 -92.80 33.74
N LYS A 63 -6.46 -93.60 33.01
CA LYS A 63 -5.35 -93.16 32.17
C LYS A 63 -5.80 -92.42 30.90
N SER A 64 -6.86 -92.85 30.23
CA SER A 64 -7.38 -92.20 29.02
C SER A 64 -8.11 -90.89 29.36
N MET A 65 -8.82 -90.87 30.49
CA MET A 65 -9.50 -89.66 30.99
C MET A 65 -8.49 -88.61 31.46
N LYS A 66 -7.40 -89.02 32.15
CA LYS A 66 -6.28 -88.14 32.49
C LYS A 66 -5.62 -87.55 31.25
N ARG A 67 -5.32 -88.36 30.21
CA ARG A 67 -4.71 -87.86 28.97
C ARG A 67 -5.58 -86.84 28.24
N LEU A 68 -6.91 -87.01 28.23
CA LEU A 68 -7.82 -86.06 27.56
C LEU A 68 -7.92 -84.73 28.33
N ILE A 69 -7.94 -84.80 29.68
CA ILE A 69 -7.93 -83.62 30.56
C ILE A 69 -6.58 -82.90 30.44
N GLU A 70 -5.47 -83.62 30.48
CA GLU A 70 -4.11 -83.09 30.27
C GLU A 70 -3.97 -82.42 28.91
N ASN A 71 -4.52 -83.02 27.84
CA ASN A 71 -4.46 -82.43 26.49
C ASN A 71 -5.35 -81.16 26.36
N LYS A 72 -6.56 -81.16 26.94
CA LYS A 72 -7.41 -79.96 26.97
C LYS A 72 -6.80 -78.84 27.82
N THR A 73 -6.19 -79.17 28.96
CA THR A 73 -5.47 -78.19 29.79
C THR A 73 -4.19 -77.70 29.13
N HIS A 74 -3.50 -78.52 28.33
CA HIS A 74 -2.34 -78.10 27.55
C HIS A 74 -2.74 -77.10 26.45
N ARG A 75 -3.78 -77.41 25.66
CA ARG A 75 -4.31 -76.48 24.62
C ARG A 75 -4.84 -75.18 25.20
N SER A 76 -5.51 -75.20 26.36
CA SER A 76 -5.97 -73.98 27.02
C SER A 76 -4.81 -73.14 27.55
N LYS A 77 -3.75 -73.77 28.06
CA LYS A 77 -2.54 -73.07 28.50
C LYS A 77 -1.76 -72.47 27.33
N GLU A 78 -1.62 -73.17 26.20
CA GLU A 78 -1.03 -72.63 24.97
C GLU A 78 -1.83 -71.47 24.38
N PHE A 79 -3.17 -71.56 24.36
CA PHE A 79 -4.03 -70.47 23.90
C PHE A 79 -3.90 -69.21 24.79
N LEU A 80 -3.85 -69.39 26.11
CA LEU A 80 -3.65 -68.30 27.06
C LEU A 80 -2.24 -67.69 26.97
N LEU A 81 -1.18 -68.51 26.81
CA LEU A 81 0.19 -68.03 26.58
C LEU A 81 0.30 -67.23 25.27
N ASN A 82 -0.33 -67.71 24.19
CA ASN A 82 -0.37 -66.99 22.90
C ASN A 82 -1.17 -65.68 23.00
N SER A 83 -2.21 -65.61 23.83
CA SER A 83 -2.96 -64.37 24.07
C SER A 83 -2.19 -63.34 24.91
N SER A 84 -1.41 -63.78 25.91
CA SER A 84 -0.59 -62.90 26.76
C SER A 84 0.57 -62.29 25.98
N THR A 85 1.26 -63.11 25.17
CA THR A 85 2.36 -62.65 24.30
C THR A 85 1.86 -61.68 23.23
N TYR A 86 0.67 -61.92 22.67
CA TYR A 86 0.01 -60.99 21.76
C TYR A 86 -0.31 -59.65 22.44
N PHE A 87 -0.85 -59.69 23.67
CA PHE A 87 -1.17 -58.47 24.43
C PHE A 87 0.08 -57.64 24.74
N ASP A 88 1.18 -58.27 25.18
CA ASP A 88 2.44 -57.59 25.47
C ASP A 88 3.08 -56.98 24.21
N MET A 89 3.01 -57.68 23.07
CA MET A 89 3.45 -57.16 21.78
C MET A 89 2.64 -55.91 21.38
N VAL A 90 1.32 -55.93 21.58
CA VAL A 90 0.43 -54.79 21.31
C VAL A 90 0.77 -53.61 22.23
N GLN A 91 0.94 -53.83 23.54
CA GLN A 91 1.34 -52.78 24.50
C GLN A 91 2.71 -52.17 24.16
N GLN A 92 3.68 -53.00 23.78
CA GLN A 92 5.01 -52.54 23.37
C GLN A 92 4.96 -51.76 22.06
N THR A 93 4.14 -52.19 21.10
CA THR A 93 3.90 -51.47 19.86
C THR A 93 3.30 -50.10 20.17
N MET A 94 2.25 -50.01 21.00
CA MET A 94 1.65 -48.74 21.42
C MET A 94 2.66 -47.82 22.11
N LYS A 95 3.51 -48.35 23.00
CA LYS A 95 4.58 -47.57 23.67
C LYS A 95 5.58 -47.02 22.64
N ASN A 96 6.03 -47.83 21.70
CA ASN A 96 6.97 -47.40 20.67
C ASN A 96 6.34 -46.36 19.73
N THR A 97 5.11 -46.59 19.28
CA THR A 97 4.35 -45.61 18.47
C THR A 97 4.16 -44.29 19.22
N SER A 98 3.84 -44.33 20.52
CA SER A 98 3.71 -43.12 21.35
C SER A 98 5.01 -42.32 21.45
N LYS A 99 6.16 -43.02 21.59
CA LYS A 99 7.49 -42.39 21.62
C LYS A 99 7.83 -41.78 20.27
N ASP A 100 7.51 -42.44 19.17
CA ASP A 100 7.77 -41.92 17.83
C ASP A 100 6.89 -40.71 17.49
N ILE A 101 5.61 -40.71 17.91
CA ILE A 101 4.74 -39.53 17.80
C ILE A 101 5.33 -38.36 18.61
N ARG A 102 5.78 -38.61 19.84
CA ARG A 102 6.42 -37.59 20.69
C ARG A 102 7.69 -37.03 20.04
N ARG A 103 8.55 -37.88 19.47
CA ARG A 103 9.76 -37.46 18.74
C ARG A 103 9.41 -36.59 17.52
N LYS A 104 8.50 -37.07 16.65
CA LYS A 104 8.03 -36.32 15.47
C LYS A 104 7.43 -34.96 15.84
N ASN A 105 6.67 -34.89 16.94
CA ASN A 105 6.11 -33.62 17.43
C ASN A 105 7.18 -32.67 17.96
N LYS A 106 8.22 -33.17 18.65
CA LYS A 106 9.36 -32.38 19.11
C LYS A 106 10.16 -31.80 17.93
N ASP A 107 10.38 -32.60 16.89
CA ASP A 107 11.09 -32.17 15.68
C ASP A 107 10.29 -31.12 14.89
N LYS A 108 8.97 -31.33 14.74
CA LYS A 108 8.06 -30.32 14.18
C LYS A 108 8.12 -29.01 14.96
N LYS A 109 8.02 -29.05 16.30
CA LYS A 109 8.11 -27.86 17.15
C LYS A 109 9.45 -27.12 16.96
N LYS A 110 10.57 -27.86 16.88
CA LYS A 110 11.90 -27.28 16.62
C LYS A 110 11.98 -26.64 15.23
N LYS A 111 11.40 -27.28 14.20
CA LYS A 111 11.32 -26.73 12.84
C LYS A 111 10.50 -25.44 12.79
N TYR A 112 9.29 -25.43 13.36
CA TYR A 112 8.43 -24.24 13.40
C TYR A 112 9.03 -23.11 14.24
N SER A 113 9.72 -23.42 15.35
CA SER A 113 10.46 -22.43 16.14
C SER A 113 11.57 -21.77 15.31
N LYS A 114 12.36 -22.54 14.54
CA LYS A 114 13.39 -21.97 13.68
C LYS A 114 12.80 -21.13 12.56
N LEU A 115 11.72 -21.60 11.91
CA LEU A 115 10.99 -20.82 10.90
C LEU A 115 10.50 -19.49 11.48
N CYS A 116 9.94 -19.49 12.69
CA CYS A 116 9.46 -18.29 13.37
C CYS A 116 10.59 -17.27 13.60
N HIS A 117 11.76 -17.72 14.07
CA HIS A 117 12.91 -16.82 14.24
C HIS A 117 13.38 -16.23 12.91
N ILE A 118 13.45 -17.06 11.85
CA ILE A 118 13.85 -16.58 10.51
C ILE A 118 12.85 -15.54 9.99
N THR A 119 11.54 -15.77 10.15
CA THR A 119 10.52 -14.81 9.71
C THR A 119 10.59 -13.49 10.48
N ILE A 120 10.86 -13.55 11.79
CA ILE A 120 11.04 -12.33 12.60
C ILE A 120 12.27 -11.56 12.14
N ILE A 121 13.39 -12.24 11.88
CA ILE A 121 14.61 -11.61 11.38
C ILE A 121 14.36 -10.93 10.03
N ILE A 122 13.65 -11.59 9.10
CA ILE A 122 13.30 -11.00 7.79
C ILE A 122 12.44 -9.75 7.99
N ILE A 123 11.42 -9.80 8.85
CA ILE A 123 10.57 -8.62 9.15
C ILE A 123 11.41 -7.47 9.70
N VAL A 124 12.32 -7.74 10.64
CA VAL A 124 13.22 -6.73 11.21
C VAL A 124 14.13 -6.13 10.14
N ILE A 125 14.71 -6.95 9.25
CA ILE A 125 15.53 -6.47 8.13
C ILE A 125 14.69 -5.57 7.19
N LEU A 126 13.47 -5.98 6.84
CA LEU A 126 12.58 -5.18 6.00
C LEU A 126 12.22 -3.84 6.65
N LEU A 127 11.98 -3.83 7.97
CA LEU A 127 11.74 -2.60 8.73
C LEU A 127 12.97 -1.69 8.71
N ILE A 128 14.17 -2.22 8.96
CA ILE A 128 15.43 -1.46 8.91
C ILE A 128 15.65 -0.88 7.50
N LEU A 129 15.44 -1.68 6.46
CA LEU A 129 15.56 -1.23 5.07
C LEU A 129 14.56 -0.11 4.74
N SER A 130 13.33 -0.19 5.26
CA SER A 130 12.34 0.88 5.07
C SER A 130 12.76 2.20 5.73
N VAL A 131 13.33 2.13 6.94
CA VAL A 131 13.83 3.32 7.67
C VAL A 131 15.03 3.92 6.94
N ILE A 132 15.96 3.08 6.48
CA ILE A 132 17.11 3.52 5.68
C ILE A 132 16.65 4.15 4.37
N ALA A 133 15.65 3.58 3.67
CA ALA A 133 15.09 4.17 2.46
C ALA A 133 14.51 5.56 2.72
N VAL A 134 13.79 5.76 3.83
CA VAL A 134 13.28 7.09 4.24
C VAL A 134 14.41 8.06 4.56
N ALA A 135 15.49 7.62 5.21
CA ALA A 135 16.64 8.47 5.54
C ALA A 135 17.52 8.81 4.31
N LEU A 136 17.58 7.92 3.33
CA LEU A 136 18.33 8.10 2.07
C LEU A 136 17.50 8.76 0.97
N ASN A 137 16.19 8.91 1.16
CA ASN A 137 15.37 9.74 0.29
C ASN A 137 15.84 11.19 0.44
N PRO A 138 16.40 11.82 -0.62
CA PRO A 138 16.83 13.22 -0.58
C PRO A 138 15.63 14.19 -0.57
N VAL A 139 14.47 13.74 -0.08
CA VAL A 139 13.22 14.48 -0.10
C VAL A 139 13.37 15.72 0.77
N LEU A 140 13.60 16.83 0.07
CA LEU A 140 13.35 18.20 0.48
C LEU A 140 14.08 18.65 1.74
N ARG A 141 15.38 18.36 1.84
CA ARG A 141 16.23 19.22 2.68
C ARG A 141 16.53 20.47 1.87
N TRP A 142 16.04 21.62 2.35
CA TRP A 142 16.48 22.91 1.85
C TRP A 142 18.01 22.94 1.90
N ASN A 143 18.64 23.11 0.73
CA ASN A 143 20.07 23.33 0.69
C ASN A 143 20.38 24.60 1.49
N SER A 144 21.35 24.54 2.41
CA SER A 144 21.74 25.67 3.24
C SER A 144 22.47 26.76 2.45
N THR A 145 22.76 26.54 1.16
CA THR A 145 23.34 27.54 0.26
C THR A 145 22.28 28.13 -0.66
N SER A 146 22.03 29.44 -0.54
CA SER A 146 21.26 30.21 -1.51
C SER A 146 22.15 30.60 -2.69
N ILE A 147 21.57 30.63 -3.89
CA ILE A 147 22.21 31.15 -5.11
C ILE A 147 21.36 32.29 -5.67
N THR A 148 22.01 33.31 -6.22
CA THR A 148 21.32 34.37 -6.96
C THR A 148 21.08 33.90 -8.40
N VAL A 149 19.81 33.81 -8.81
CA VAL A 149 19.44 33.33 -10.15
C VAL A 149 19.03 34.44 -11.13
N ALA A 150 18.82 35.67 -10.63
CA ALA A 150 18.48 36.86 -11.40
C ALA A 150 18.97 38.13 -10.69
N GLY A 151 19.24 39.21 -11.45
CA GLY A 151 19.72 40.48 -10.88
C GLY A 151 21.19 40.48 -10.42
N LEU A 152 22.08 39.84 -11.18
CA LEU A 152 23.45 39.45 -10.77
C LEU A 152 24.44 40.59 -10.44
N ASN A 153 24.05 41.86 -10.59
CA ASN A 153 24.97 43.00 -10.47
C ASN A 153 24.94 43.71 -9.10
N ASN A 154 24.28 43.13 -8.08
CA ASN A 154 24.21 43.66 -6.70
C ASN A 154 23.80 45.14 -6.56
N ALA A 155 23.16 45.70 -7.59
CA ALA A 155 22.73 47.09 -7.61
C ALA A 155 21.39 47.23 -8.34
N PRO A 156 20.44 48.02 -7.79
CA PRO A 156 19.20 48.30 -8.48
C PRO A 156 19.46 49.04 -9.79
N GLY A 157 18.64 48.78 -10.80
CA GLY A 157 18.78 49.44 -12.08
C GLY A 157 17.77 48.96 -13.11
N VAL A 158 17.78 49.64 -14.26
CA VAL A 158 16.82 49.44 -15.35
C VAL A 158 17.34 48.50 -16.45
N ASN A 159 18.63 48.20 -16.43
CA ASN A 159 19.25 47.33 -17.43
C ASN A 159 18.66 45.91 -17.39
N ALA A 160 18.84 45.16 -18.47
CA ALA A 160 18.35 43.79 -18.60
C ALA A 160 18.94 42.84 -17.54
N SER A 161 20.14 43.13 -17.02
CA SER A 161 20.82 42.38 -15.95
C SER A 161 20.47 42.84 -14.54
N GLN A 162 19.61 43.85 -14.38
CA GLN A 162 19.27 44.46 -13.10
C GLN A 162 17.77 44.39 -12.83
N LEU A 163 17.43 44.44 -11.54
CA LEU A 163 16.06 44.49 -11.03
C LEU A 163 16.00 45.61 -9.98
N TYR A 164 14.82 46.19 -9.75
CA TYR A 164 14.62 47.21 -8.74
C TYR A 164 13.36 46.92 -7.90
N THR A 165 13.61 46.40 -6.69
CA THR A 165 12.59 46.01 -5.72
C THR A 165 11.60 45.00 -6.33
N PRO A 166 12.07 43.83 -6.83
CA PRO A 166 11.16 42.82 -7.32
C PRO A 166 10.21 42.37 -6.20
N THR A 167 8.93 42.20 -6.52
CA THR A 167 7.88 41.94 -5.50
C THR A 167 7.31 40.53 -5.57
N ASP A 168 7.34 39.91 -6.75
CA ASP A 168 6.79 38.59 -6.97
C ASP A 168 7.54 37.85 -8.09
N VAL A 169 7.47 36.52 -8.06
CA VAL A 169 8.06 35.63 -9.05
C VAL A 169 7.13 34.47 -9.40
N ALA A 170 7.13 34.06 -10.66
CA ALA A 170 6.39 32.89 -11.14
C ALA A 170 7.26 32.05 -12.08
N LEU A 171 7.02 30.74 -12.13
CA LEU A 171 7.69 29.83 -13.07
C LEU A 171 6.69 29.34 -14.11
N ASP A 172 7.12 29.26 -15.37
CA ASP A 172 6.41 28.52 -16.39
C ASP A 172 6.70 27.00 -16.31
N PRO A 173 5.98 26.15 -17.06
CA PRO A 173 6.23 24.71 -17.10
C PRO A 173 7.64 24.30 -17.61
N PHE A 174 8.40 25.24 -18.19
CA PHE A 174 9.76 25.03 -18.71
C PHE A 174 10.84 25.58 -17.76
N ASN A 175 10.48 25.94 -16.52
CA ASN A 175 11.36 26.54 -15.52
C ASN A 175 11.95 27.90 -15.93
N THR A 176 11.25 28.67 -16.76
CA THR A 176 11.58 30.08 -16.96
C THR A 176 11.00 30.92 -15.84
N LEU A 177 11.82 31.80 -15.27
CA LEU A 177 11.45 32.70 -14.18
C LEU A 177 10.86 33.99 -14.73
N TYR A 178 9.67 34.34 -14.27
CA TYR A 178 9.04 35.63 -14.48
C TYR A 178 9.12 36.43 -13.19
N ILE A 179 9.42 37.72 -13.30
CA ILE A 179 9.70 38.58 -12.16
C ILE A 179 8.92 39.88 -12.31
N ALA A 180 8.12 40.22 -11.29
CA ALA A 180 7.46 41.51 -11.18
C ALA A 180 8.48 42.56 -10.69
N ASP A 181 9.07 43.31 -11.63
CA ASP A 181 10.09 44.32 -11.38
C ASP A 181 9.42 45.67 -11.05
N PHE A 182 8.99 45.78 -9.80
CA PHE A 182 7.99 46.74 -9.31
C PHE A 182 8.34 48.21 -9.58
N ILE A 183 9.55 48.66 -9.22
CA ILE A 183 9.93 50.07 -9.43
C ILE A 183 10.16 50.38 -10.91
N ASN A 184 10.61 49.38 -11.67
CA ASN A 184 10.87 49.53 -13.10
C ASN A 184 9.60 49.38 -13.96
N ASN A 185 8.42 49.19 -13.35
CA ASN A 185 7.13 49.12 -14.05
C ASN A 185 7.10 48.07 -15.18
N ARG A 186 7.73 46.90 -14.96
CA ARG A 186 7.83 45.85 -15.97
C ARG A 186 7.74 44.46 -15.37
N VAL A 187 7.52 43.48 -16.24
CA VAL A 187 7.75 42.05 -15.95
C VAL A 187 8.93 41.56 -16.77
N GLN A 188 9.89 40.92 -16.11
CA GLN A 188 11.08 40.34 -16.72
C GLN A 188 10.94 38.82 -16.81
N LYS A 189 11.17 38.26 -18.00
CA LYS A 189 11.37 36.83 -18.24
C LYS A 189 12.86 36.52 -18.17
N TRP A 190 13.24 35.53 -17.38
CA TRP A 190 14.63 35.24 -17.03
C TRP A 190 14.86 33.73 -17.02
N LEU A 191 15.80 33.25 -17.82
CA LEU A 191 16.21 31.85 -17.79
C LEU A 191 17.12 31.61 -16.59
N ILE A 192 16.87 30.58 -15.79
CA ILE A 192 17.69 30.28 -14.60
C ILE A 192 19.16 30.13 -15.02
N GLY A 193 20.03 30.96 -14.43
CA GLY A 193 21.47 31.00 -14.74
C GLY A 193 21.88 31.96 -15.86
N ALA A 194 20.93 32.64 -16.52
CA ALA A 194 21.25 33.69 -17.49
C ALA A 194 21.76 34.97 -16.79
N SER A 195 22.58 35.74 -17.50
CA SER A 195 23.12 37.01 -17.02
C SER A 195 22.16 38.19 -17.12
N SER A 196 21.08 38.04 -17.90
CA SER A 196 20.08 39.08 -18.13
C SER A 196 18.71 38.49 -18.47
N GLY A 197 17.67 39.27 -18.23
CA GLY A 197 16.29 38.96 -18.58
C GLY A 197 15.79 39.77 -19.78
N THR A 198 14.61 39.39 -20.28
CA THR A 198 13.89 40.07 -21.36
C THR A 198 12.59 40.65 -20.82
N THR A 199 12.28 41.89 -21.19
CA THR A 199 11.02 42.51 -20.79
C THR A 199 9.87 41.96 -21.62
N VAL A 200 8.88 41.37 -20.95
CA VAL A 200 7.74 40.69 -21.58
C VAL A 200 6.40 41.38 -21.32
N ALA A 201 6.34 42.26 -20.32
CA ALA A 201 5.19 43.11 -20.09
C ALA A 201 5.63 44.46 -19.50
N GLY A 202 4.90 45.52 -19.84
CA GLY A 202 5.25 46.90 -19.48
C GLY A 202 6.45 47.43 -20.25
N GLN A 203 6.95 48.59 -19.83
CA GLN A 203 8.09 49.26 -20.46
C GLN A 203 8.97 49.90 -19.40
N VAL A 204 10.28 49.87 -19.64
CA VAL A 204 11.26 50.57 -18.81
C VAL A 204 11.07 52.08 -18.97
N ASN A 205 11.08 52.84 -17.87
CA ASN A 205 10.94 54.31 -17.84
C ASN A 205 9.62 54.85 -18.40
N ALA A 206 8.61 54.00 -18.55
CA ALA A 206 7.28 54.40 -18.93
C ALA A 206 6.67 55.25 -17.80
N THR A 207 6.30 56.50 -18.09
CA THR A 207 5.53 57.31 -17.15
C THR A 207 4.17 56.65 -16.97
N SER A 208 3.79 56.41 -15.71
CA SER A 208 2.56 55.74 -15.31
C SER A 208 1.36 56.23 -16.13
N SER A 209 0.90 55.39 -17.05
CA SER A 209 -0.26 55.64 -17.89
C SER A 209 -1.30 54.58 -17.62
N ASN A 210 -2.56 55.00 -17.56
CA ASN A 210 -3.70 54.08 -17.45
C ASN A 210 -4.06 53.43 -18.79
N THR A 211 -3.26 53.66 -19.85
CA THR A 211 -3.46 53.00 -21.14
C THR A 211 -3.00 51.54 -21.10
N THR A 212 -3.61 50.72 -21.94
CA THR A 212 -3.18 49.33 -22.17
C THR A 212 -1.76 49.33 -22.73
N GLY A 213 -0.86 48.52 -22.14
CA GLY A 213 0.56 48.46 -22.54
C GLY A 213 1.54 49.06 -21.53
N TYR A 214 1.03 49.81 -20.56
CA TYR A 214 1.80 50.35 -19.44
C TYR A 214 1.43 49.62 -18.14
N LEU A 215 2.43 49.41 -17.30
CA LEU A 215 2.27 48.96 -15.92
C LEU A 215 2.69 50.09 -14.98
N ASN A 216 2.19 50.06 -13.76
CA ASN A 216 2.50 50.97 -12.70
C ASN A 216 2.56 50.18 -11.39
N ARG A 217 3.79 49.91 -10.95
CA ARG A 217 4.08 49.12 -9.75
C ARG A 217 3.42 47.73 -9.77
N PRO A 218 3.78 46.88 -10.76
CA PRO A 218 3.25 45.53 -10.83
C PRO A 218 3.69 44.73 -9.60
N ALA A 219 2.75 44.20 -8.82
CA ALA A 219 3.05 43.60 -7.51
C ALA A 219 2.95 42.07 -7.47
N GLY A 220 2.23 41.48 -8.40
CA GLY A 220 1.92 40.06 -8.43
C GLY A 220 1.73 39.58 -9.85
N ILE A 221 2.16 38.35 -10.11
CA ILE A 221 2.13 37.74 -11.44
C ILE A 221 1.64 36.29 -11.38
N TYR A 222 0.93 35.90 -12.43
CA TYR A 222 0.52 34.51 -12.66
C TYR A 222 0.71 34.17 -14.13
N ILE A 223 1.21 32.96 -14.40
CA ILE A 223 1.47 32.44 -15.74
C ILE A 223 0.56 31.24 -15.96
N ASP A 224 -0.23 31.27 -17.04
CA ASP A 224 -1.06 30.13 -17.42
C ASP A 224 -0.31 29.12 -18.31
N SER A 225 -0.96 28.00 -18.66
CA SER A 225 -0.36 26.96 -19.50
C SER A 225 -0.08 27.38 -20.95
N ASN A 226 -0.62 28.52 -21.39
CA ASN A 226 -0.40 29.09 -22.72
C ASN A 226 0.70 30.17 -22.71
N ASP A 227 1.42 30.33 -21.60
CA ASP A 227 2.43 31.37 -21.38
C ASP A 227 1.82 32.79 -21.42
N ASN A 228 0.54 32.93 -21.06
CA ASN A 228 -0.06 34.23 -20.85
C ASN A 228 0.25 34.74 -19.44
N ILE A 229 0.53 36.04 -19.34
CA ILE A 229 0.95 36.69 -18.11
C ILE A 229 -0.19 37.54 -17.56
N PHE A 230 -0.66 37.19 -16.38
CA PHE A 230 -1.62 37.97 -15.61
C PHE A 230 -0.82 38.82 -14.62
N VAL A 231 -1.02 40.13 -14.65
CA VAL A 231 -0.25 41.09 -13.84
C VAL A 231 -1.21 41.92 -12.99
N SER A 232 -0.97 41.98 -11.69
CA SER A 232 -1.61 42.96 -10.82
C SER A 232 -0.92 44.33 -10.97
N ASP A 233 -1.53 45.18 -11.78
CA ASP A 233 -1.06 46.53 -12.08
C ASP A 233 -1.50 47.48 -10.96
N SER A 234 -0.82 47.37 -9.81
CA SER A 234 -1.36 47.76 -8.50
C SER A 234 -1.70 49.24 -8.37
N ASN A 235 -0.83 50.13 -8.86
CA ASN A 235 -1.07 51.56 -8.79
C ASN A 235 -2.05 52.06 -9.88
N ASN A 236 -2.35 51.22 -10.86
CA ASN A 236 -3.43 51.46 -11.80
C ASN A 236 -4.70 50.69 -11.41
N HIS A 237 -4.78 50.09 -10.22
CA HIS A 237 -5.98 49.45 -9.67
C HIS A 237 -6.68 48.48 -10.66
N ARG A 238 -5.89 47.67 -11.38
CA ARG A 238 -6.40 46.77 -12.41
C ARG A 238 -5.57 45.50 -12.52
N ILE A 239 -6.13 44.50 -13.18
CA ILE A 239 -5.42 43.31 -13.63
C ILE A 239 -5.36 43.35 -15.16
N GLN A 240 -4.16 43.16 -15.70
CA GLN A 240 -3.92 43.04 -17.14
C GLN A 240 -3.49 41.63 -17.51
N LEU A 241 -3.98 41.16 -18.66
CA LEU A 241 -3.55 39.95 -19.34
C LEU A 241 -2.63 40.32 -20.50
N TRP A 242 -1.43 39.78 -20.52
CA TRP A 242 -0.51 39.85 -21.64
C TRP A 242 -0.43 38.47 -22.28
N ALA A 243 -1.00 38.34 -23.48
CA ALA A 243 -0.87 37.09 -24.23
C ALA A 243 0.59 36.87 -24.63
N ASN A 244 0.98 35.61 -24.83
CA ASN A 244 2.36 35.30 -25.23
C ASN A 244 2.77 36.09 -26.50
N GLY A 245 3.86 36.86 -26.40
CA GLY A 245 4.37 37.73 -27.46
C GLY A 245 3.57 39.01 -27.71
N ALA A 246 2.53 39.31 -26.92
CA ALA A 246 1.77 40.54 -27.06
C ALA A 246 2.62 41.76 -26.67
N LEU A 247 2.52 42.83 -27.47
CA LEU A 247 3.16 44.12 -27.17
C LEU A 247 2.36 44.97 -26.17
N VAL A 248 1.09 44.62 -25.95
CA VAL A 248 0.12 45.41 -25.19
C VAL A 248 -0.74 44.47 -24.35
N GLY A 249 -0.95 44.83 -23.08
CA GLY A 249 -1.85 44.12 -22.17
C GLY A 249 -3.32 44.41 -22.43
N THR A 250 -4.18 43.43 -22.17
CA THR A 250 -5.63 43.55 -22.19
C THR A 250 -6.16 43.70 -20.77
N LEU A 251 -7.04 44.65 -20.53
CA LEU A 251 -7.73 44.79 -19.25
C LEU A 251 -8.67 43.60 -19.02
N ILE A 252 -8.52 42.90 -17.90
CA ILE A 252 -9.38 41.75 -17.55
C ILE A 252 -10.17 41.95 -16.26
N ALA A 253 -9.69 42.80 -15.34
CA ALA A 253 -10.43 43.17 -14.14
C ALA A 253 -9.99 44.55 -13.60
N GLY A 254 -10.90 45.25 -12.91
CA GLY A 254 -10.72 46.64 -12.49
C GLY A 254 -11.00 47.63 -13.62
N THR A 255 -11.18 48.91 -13.28
CA THR A 255 -11.47 49.97 -14.28
C THR A 255 -10.26 50.86 -14.55
N GLY A 256 -9.22 50.80 -13.71
CA GLY A 256 -8.08 51.69 -13.75
C GLY A 256 -8.40 53.18 -13.63
N ARG A 257 -9.62 53.52 -13.23
CA ARG A 257 -10.04 54.87 -12.87
C ARG A 257 -10.16 54.95 -11.37
N LEU A 258 -9.53 55.97 -10.79
CA LEU A 258 -9.99 56.53 -9.52
C LEU A 258 -11.31 57.23 -9.86
N ASP A 259 -12.43 56.60 -9.53
CA ASP A 259 -13.70 57.29 -9.38
C ASP A 259 -13.49 58.40 -8.32
N ARG A 260 -13.42 59.64 -8.79
CA ARG A 260 -13.46 60.85 -7.97
C ARG A 260 -14.85 61.44 -8.05
#